data_AF-A0A836YZB9-F1
#
_entry.id   AF-A0A836YZB9-F1
#
_cell.length_a   1.000
_cell.length_b   1.000
_cell.length_c   1.000
_cell.angle_alpha   90.00
_cell.angle_beta   90.00
_cell.angle_gamma   90.00
#
_symmetry.space_group_name_H-M   'P 1'
#
loop_
_entity.id
_entity.type
_entity.pdbx_description
1 polymer ?
#
loop_
_entity_poly.entity_id
_entity_poly.type
_entity_poly.pdbx_seq_one_letter_code
_entity_poly.pdbx_strand_id
1 'polypeptide(L)' 'MSENNLKTHYSAKELLLLSLTCLPNSVQGIIYQAKKQLWETRKRVGQGGGNEYELSSMPEAVQTEIRSRFAVAVV' A
#
# COMPACT_ATOMS: atom_id res chain seq x y z
N MET A 1 14.52 3.39 13.66
CA MET A 1 13.31 2.76 14.23
C MET A 1 12.13 3.50 13.64
N SER A 2 11.64 3.10 12.46
CA SER A 2 10.51 3.79 11.84
C SER A 2 9.24 3.16 12.38
N GLU A 3 8.42 3.95 13.06
CA GLU A 3 7.12 3.53 13.57
C GLU A 3 6.28 2.93 12.44
N ASN A 4 5.94 1.66 12.57
CA ASN A 4 4.95 0.99 11.74
C ASN A 4 3.55 1.46 12.18
N ASN A 5 3.22 2.72 11.90
CA ASN A 5 1.87 3.23 12.08
C ASN A 5 1.04 2.96 10.82
N LEU A 6 -0.22 2.55 11.02
CA LEU A 6 -1.18 2.35 9.95
C LEU A 6 -1.44 3.71 9.25
N LYS A 7 -1.06 3.81 7.97
CA LYS A 7 -1.29 5.00 7.14
C LYS A 7 -2.58 4.86 6.36
N THR A 8 -3.16 5.99 5.99
CA THR A 8 -4.32 6.03 5.06
C THR A 8 -3.89 5.90 3.61
N HIS A 9 -2.68 6.32 3.26
CA HIS A 9 -2.15 6.29 1.90
C HIS A 9 -0.79 5.60 1.87
N TYR A 10 -0.59 4.71 0.90
CA TYR A 10 0.64 3.97 0.70
C TYR A 10 1.15 4.10 -0.73
N SER A 11 2.44 4.34 -0.90
CA SER A 11 3.07 4.26 -2.22
C SER A 11 3.23 2.80 -2.68
N ALA A 12 3.29 2.56 -4.00
CA ALA A 12 3.55 1.21 -4.52
C ALA A 12 4.90 0.62 -4.02
N LYS A 13 5.88 1.48 -3.71
CA LYS A 13 7.14 1.05 -3.09
C LYS A 13 6.96 0.58 -1.65
N GLU A 14 6.15 1.28 -0.86
CA GLU A 14 5.83 0.86 0.51
C GLU A 14 5.04 -0.45 0.50
N LEU A 15 4.03 -0.59 -0.38
CA LEU A 15 3.29 -1.84 -0.54
C LEU A 15 4.19 -3.02 -0.94
N LEU A 16 5.18 -2.77 -1.81
CA LEU A 16 6.18 -3.77 -2.16
C LEU A 16 7.09 -4.12 -0.98
N LEU A 17 7.53 -3.12 -0.21
CA LEU A 17 8.35 -3.31 0.98
C LEU A 17 7.60 -4.10 2.06
N LEU A 18 6.29 -3.92 2.16
CA LEU A 18 5.42 -4.73 3.00
C LEU A 18 5.34 -6.18 2.51
N SER A 19 5.73 -6.51 1.28
CA SER A 19 5.77 -7.87 0.73
C SER A 19 4.50 -8.66 1.10
N LEU A 20 3.36 -8.07 0.76
CA LEU A 20 2.03 -8.65 1.01
C LEU A 20 1.84 -9.82 0.05
N THR A 21 1.41 -10.97 0.58
CA THR A 21 1.17 -12.18 -0.22
C THR A 21 0.05 -12.00 -1.24
N CYS A 22 -0.92 -11.13 -0.95
CA CYS A 22 -2.00 -10.78 -1.88
C CYS A 22 -1.57 -9.86 -3.03
N LEU A 23 -0.37 -9.28 -2.97
CA LEU A 23 0.16 -8.38 -3.98
C LEU A 23 1.34 -9.01 -4.74
N PRO A 24 1.54 -8.63 -6.01
CA PRO A 24 2.73 -9.04 -6.75
C PRO A 24 3.99 -8.40 -6.14
N ASN A 25 5.09 -9.15 -6.15
CA ASN A 25 6.42 -8.70 -5.71
C ASN A 25 7.10 -7.73 -6.70
N SER A 26 6.33 -6.89 -7.38
CA SER A 26 6.86 -5.87 -8.29
C SER A 26 6.02 -4.60 -8.26
N VAL A 27 6.69 -3.44 -8.29
CA VAL A 27 6.04 -2.12 -8.34
C VAL A 27 5.08 -2.04 -9.53
N GLN A 28 5.50 -2.54 -10.70
CA GLN A 28 4.68 -2.54 -11.90
C GLN A 28 3.41 -3.40 -11.73
N GLY A 29 3.51 -4.57 -11.09
CA GLY A 29 2.35 -5.42 -10.81
C GLY A 29 1.35 -4.74 -9.87
N ILE A 30 1.84 -4.04 -8.85
CA ILE A 30 0.99 -3.29 -7.91
C ILE A 30 0.29 -2.15 -8.65
N ILE A 31 1.00 -1.38 -9.47
CA ILE A 31 0.41 -0.31 -10.29
C ILE A 31 -0.65 -0.89 -11.24
N TYR A 32 -0.38 -2.04 -11.86
CA TYR A 32 -1.34 -2.70 -12.75
C TYR A 32 -2.60 -3.15 -12.01
N GLN A 33 -2.46 -3.78 -10.84
CA GLN A 33 -3.60 -4.16 -10.01
C GLN A 33 -4.39 -2.93 -9.56
N ALA A 34 -3.71 -1.88 -9.10
CA ALA A 34 -4.35 -0.66 -8.67
C ALA A 34 -5.17 -0.01 -9.81
N LYS A 35 -4.64 -0.01 -11.04
CA LYS A 35 -5.39 0.44 -12.22
C LYS A 35 -6.56 -0.49 -12.56
N LYS A 36 -6.35 -1.81 -12.51
CA LYS A 36 -7.36 -2.82 -12.83
C LYS A 36 -8.54 -2.78 -11.86
N GLN A 37 -8.26 -2.51 -10.59
CA GLN A 37 -9.23 -2.46 -9.50
C GLN A 37 -9.64 -1.02 -9.14
N LEU A 38 -9.21 -0.04 -9.94
CA LEU A 38 -9.58 1.37 -9.80
C LEU A 38 -9.32 1.93 -8.40
N TRP A 39 -8.18 1.61 -7.81
CA TRP A 39 -7.79 2.14 -6.51
C TRP A 39 -7.69 3.67 -6.58
N GLU A 40 -8.17 4.31 -5.53
CA GLU A 40 -8.09 5.75 -5.39
C GLU A 40 -6.63 6.15 -5.22
N THR A 41 -6.18 7.04 -6.11
CA THR A 41 -4.79 7.49 -6.14
C THR A 41 -4.70 8.98 -5.86
N ARG A 42 -3.75 9.35 -5.01
CA ARG A 42 -3.41 10.74 -4.74
C ARG A 42 -2.02 11.03 -5.30
N LYS A 43 -1.89 12.17 -5.99
CA LYS A 43 -0.55 12.68 -6.35
C LYS A 43 0.23 12.97 -5.08
N ARG A 44 1.44 12.43 -4.99
CA ARG A 44 2.36 12.72 -3.89
C ARG A 44 2.76 14.18 -3.95
N VAL A 45 2.66 14.88 -2.82
CA VAL A 45 3.06 16.28 -2.69
C VAL A 45 4.51 16.31 -2.19
N GLY A 46 5.47 16.65 -3.07
CA GLY A 46 6.90 16.72 -2.75
C GLY A 46 7.85 16.45 -3.93
N GLN A 47 9.16 16.41 -3.66
CA GLN A 47 10.20 16.10 -4.67
C GLN A 47 10.17 14.62 -5.06
N GLY A 48 10.14 14.33 -6.37
CA GLY A 48 10.29 12.97 -6.91
C GLY A 48 9.04 12.36 -7.56
N GLY A 49 7.90 13.05 -7.57
CA GLY A 49 6.68 12.59 -8.25
C GLY A 49 6.13 11.25 -7.72
N GLY A 50 5.10 10.74 -8.40
CA GLY A 50 4.46 9.45 -8.08
C GLY A 50 3.07 9.58 -7.44
N ASN A 51 2.40 8.43 -7.37
CA ASN A 51 1.06 8.30 -6.80
C ASN A 51 1.10 7.46 -5.53
N GLU A 52 0.35 7.88 -4.53
CA GLU A 52 0.03 7.11 -3.34
C GLU A 52 -1.39 6.56 -3.49
N TYR A 53 -1.62 5.37 -2.94
CA TYR A 53 -2.86 4.63 -3.05
C TYR A 53 -3.57 4.63 -1.70
N GLU A 54 -4.86 4.96 -1.70
CA GLU A 54 -5.65 4.96 -0.48
C GLU A 54 -5.93 3.53 0.00
N LEU A 55 -5.69 3.26 1.28
CA LEU A 55 -5.94 1.97 1.92
C LEU A 55 -7.42 1.54 1.81
N SER A 56 -8.35 2.48 2.00
CA SER A 56 -9.80 2.22 1.98
C SER A 56 -10.31 1.77 0.62
N SER A 57 -9.65 2.23 -0.45
CA SER A 57 -10.00 1.90 -1.84
C SER A 57 -9.36 0.58 -2.31
N MET A 58 -8.42 0.01 -1.55
CA MET A 58 -7.84 -1.30 -1.83
C MET A 58 -8.83 -2.43 -1.49
N PRO A 59 -8.68 -3.65 -2.06
CA PRO A 59 -9.49 -4.80 -1.69
C PRO A 59 -9.34 -5.19 -0.23
N GLU A 60 -10.38 -5.79 0.33
CA GLU A 60 -10.38 -6.31 1.71
C GLU A 60 -9.20 -7.24 2.01
N ALA A 61 -8.78 -8.07 1.05
CA ALA A 61 -7.63 -8.95 1.19
C ALA A 61 -6.34 -8.15 1.47
N VAL A 62 -6.12 -7.06 0.74
CA VAL A 62 -4.96 -6.17 0.89
C VAL A 62 -5.07 -5.40 2.20
N GLN A 63 -6.26 -4.86 2.51
CA GLN A 63 -6.49 -4.15 3.77
C GLN A 63 -6.24 -5.03 4.99
N THR A 64 -6.69 -6.29 4.94
CA THR A 64 -6.54 -7.26 6.03
C THR A 64 -5.07 -7.62 6.25
N GLU A 65 -4.32 -7.88 5.18
CA GLU A 65 -2.88 -8.15 5.29
C GLU A 65 -2.10 -6.95 5.85
N ILE A 66 -2.42 -5.75 5.37
CA ILE A 66 -1.86 -4.50 5.89
C ILE A 66 -2.17 -4.40 7.38
N ARG A 67 -3.45 -4.45 7.77
CA ARG A 67 -3.88 -4.38 9.17
C ARG A 67 -3.25 -5.47 10.01
N SER A 68 -3.12 -6.70 9.51
CA SER A 68 -2.48 -7.82 10.21
C SER A 68 -1.01 -7.53 10.50
N ARG A 69 -0.25 -7.05 9.51
CA ARG A 69 1.15 -6.64 9.71
C ARG A 69 1.32 -5.52 10.72
N PHE A 70 0.38 -4.57 10.75
CA PHE A 70 0.41 -3.46 11.70
C PHE A 70 -0.13 -3.83 13.08
N ALA A 71 -1.08 -4.77 13.18
CA ALA A 71 -1.65 -5.24 14.45
C ALA A 71 -0.68 -6.12 15.24
N VAL A 72 0.14 -6.93 14.56
CA VAL A 72 1.18 -7.75 15.21
C VAL A 72 2.31 -6.89 15.78
N ALA A 73 2.49 -5.66 15.31
CA ALA A 73 3.51 -4.74 15.81
C ALA A 73 3.19 -4.10 17.18
N VAL A 74 2.08 -4.46 17.82
CA VAL A 74 1.60 -3.89 19.10
C VAL A 74 1.77 -4.85 20.29
N VAL A 75 2.67 -5.85 20.20
CA VAL A 75 3.01 -6.75 21.33
C VAL A 75 4.44 -6.55 21.80
#